data_AF-A0A183D1F4-F1
#
_entry.id   AF-A0A183D1F4-F1
#
_cell.length_a   1.000
_cell.length_b   1.000
_cell.length_c   1.000
_cell.angle_alpha   90.00
_cell.angle_beta   90.00
_cell.angle_gamma   90.00
#
_symmetry.space_group_name_H-M   'P 1'
#
loop_
_entity.id
_entity.type
_entity.pdbx_description
1 polymer ?
#
loop_
_entity_poly.entity_id
_entity_poly.type
_entity_poly.pdbx_seq_one_letter_code
_entity_poly.pdbx_strand_id
1 'polypeptide(L)'
;LSDGITLIQIVETLQKEKCVGRIYRTKPNEIQKIMNVQLALDALKTDGVRLINIGAHDIVEGNLKLILGLVWCIIQRYQIDSQTKLPAKKLLMYWLQVRLYN
;
A
#
# COMPACT_ATOMS: atom_id res chain seq x y z
N LEU A 1 -8.95 -8.74 -7.33
CA LEU A 1 -7.80 -7.80 -7.40
C LEU A 1 -7.71 -7.17 -8.78
N SER A 2 -7.77 -7.96 -9.85
CA SER A 2 -7.68 -7.51 -11.24
C SER A 2 -8.81 -6.57 -11.70
N ASP A 3 -9.92 -6.47 -10.96
CA ASP A 3 -11.00 -5.49 -11.16
C ASP A 3 -10.82 -4.19 -10.36
N GLY A 4 -9.81 -4.14 -9.49
CA GLY A 4 -9.46 -3.00 -8.63
C GLY A 4 -10.39 -2.76 -7.44
N ILE A 5 -11.61 -3.31 -7.42
CA ILE A 5 -12.61 -3.02 -6.38
C ILE A 5 -12.15 -3.53 -5.01
N THR A 6 -11.71 -4.80 -4.92
CA THR A 6 -11.21 -5.35 -3.65
C THR A 6 -9.96 -4.62 -3.18
N LEU A 7 -9.09 -4.20 -4.10
CA LEU A 7 -7.88 -3.46 -3.75
C LEU A 7 -8.25 -2.11 -3.11
N ILE A 8 -9.19 -1.38 -3.71
CA ILE A 8 -9.71 -0.13 -3.13
C ILE A 8 -10.26 -0.37 -1.73
N GLN A 9 -11.10 -1.38 -1.52
CA GLN A 9 -11.67 -1.68 -0.20
C GLN A 9 -10.59 -1.96 0.86
N ILE A 10 -9.54 -2.69 0.50
CA ILE A 10 -8.39 -2.94 1.38
C ILE A 10 -7.70 -1.62 1.73
N VAL A 11 -7.42 -0.78 0.73
CA VAL A 11 -6.79 0.53 0.94
C VAL A 11 -7.62 1.41 1.85
N GLU A 12 -8.93 1.53 1.60
CA GLU A 12 -9.84 2.33 2.42
C GLU A 12 -9.88 1.85 3.88
N THR A 13 -9.85 0.53 4.08
CA THR A 13 -9.84 -0.08 5.42
C THR A 13 -8.54 0.20 6.17
N LEU A 14 -7.40 0.12 5.48
CA LEU A 14 -6.08 0.35 6.07
C LEU A 14 -5.84 1.83 6.40
N GLN A 15 -6.28 2.72 5.50
CA GLN A 15 -6.13 4.17 5.66
C GLN A 15 -7.18 4.78 6.59
N LYS A 16 -8.29 4.07 6.83
CA LYS A 16 -9.48 4.57 7.55
C LYS A 16 -10.09 5.82 6.89
N GLU A 17 -9.86 5.99 5.59
CA GLU A 17 -10.34 7.08 4.76
C GLU A 17 -10.83 6.51 3.42
N LYS A 18 -11.79 7.18 2.78
CA LYS A 18 -12.28 6.77 1.45
C LYS A 18 -11.34 7.26 0.36
N CYS A 19 -11.15 6.46 -0.68
CA CYS A 19 -10.39 6.91 -1.84
C CYS A 19 -11.15 8.05 -2.54
N VAL A 20 -10.45 9.15 -2.83
CA VAL A 20 -11.02 10.30 -3.53
C VAL A 20 -11.02 10.03 -5.03
N GLY A 21 -12.16 9.64 -5.59
CA GLY A 21 -12.28 9.42 -7.03
C GLY A 21 -13.49 8.59 -7.44
N ARG A 22 -13.67 8.42 -8.75
CA ARG A 22 -14.74 7.59 -9.31
C ARG A 22 -14.35 6.12 -9.24
N ILE A 23 -15.20 5.31 -8.62
CA ILE A 23 -15.03 3.85 -8.49
C ILE A 23 -16.06 3.14 -9.36
N TYR A 24 -15.60 2.29 -10.27
CA TYR A 24 -16.47 1.50 -11.16
C TYR A 24 -16.77 0.14 -10.53
N ARG A 25 -17.91 0.03 -9.83
CA ARG A 25 -18.28 -1.16 -9.04
C ARG A 25 -19.02 -2.24 -9.84
N THR A 26 -19.77 -1.86 -10.86
CA THR A 26 -20.67 -2.78 -11.58
C THR A 26 -20.07 -3.16 -12.93
N LYS A 27 -19.61 -4.41 -13.07
CA LYS A 27 -19.07 -5.00 -14.30
C LYS A 27 -18.11 -4.04 -15.06
N PRO A 28 -17.00 -3.62 -14.45
CA PRO A 28 -16.08 -2.68 -15.08
C PRO A 28 -15.46 -3.29 -16.35
N ASN A 29 -15.42 -2.49 -17.42
CA ASN A 29 -14.62 -2.81 -18.60
C ASN A 29 -13.12 -2.71 -18.29
N GLU A 30 -12.25 -3.15 -19.20
CA GLU A 30 -10.81 -3.25 -18.95
C GLU A 30 -10.17 -1.90 -18.55
N ILE A 31 -10.53 -0.82 -19.24
CA ILE A 31 -10.06 0.54 -18.90
C ILE A 31 -10.53 0.94 -17.51
N GLN A 32 -11.79 0.66 -17.16
CA GLN A 32 -12.33 0.96 -15.82
C GLN A 32 -11.65 0.13 -14.72
N LYS A 33 -11.25 -1.12 -15.00
CA LYS A 33 -10.44 -1.92 -14.07
C LYS A 33 -9.08 -1.27 -13.83
N ILE A 34 -8.40 -0.82 -14.90
CA ILE A 34 -7.14 -0.08 -14.80
C ILE A 34 -7.32 1.19 -13.97
N MET A 35 -8.39 1.96 -14.21
CA MET A 35 -8.69 3.16 -13.42
C MET A 35 -8.92 2.86 -11.93
N ASN A 36 -9.67 1.80 -11.62
CA ASN A 36 -9.89 1.39 -10.23
C ASN A 36 -8.57 1.00 -9.54
N VAL A 37 -7.73 0.20 -10.22
CA VAL A 37 -6.43 -0.19 -9.65
C VAL A 37 -5.54 1.04 -9.48
N GLN A 38 -5.47 1.91 -10.48
CA GLN A 38 -4.65 3.12 -10.45
C GLN A 38 -5.04 4.02 -9.27
N LEU A 39 -6.34 4.21 -9.04
CA LEU A 39 -6.86 4.96 -7.90
C LEU A 39 -6.34 4.39 -6.56
N ALA A 40 -6.36 3.07 -6.40
CA ALA A 40 -5.84 2.43 -5.19
C ALA A 40 -4.32 2.58 -5.05
N LEU A 41 -3.56 2.45 -6.15
CA LEU A 41 -2.12 2.62 -6.13
C LEU A 41 -1.71 4.05 -5.77
N ASP A 42 -2.44 5.05 -6.26
CA ASP A 42 -2.15 6.46 -5.95
C ASP A 42 -2.51 6.82 -4.51
N ALA A 43 -3.60 6.27 -3.97
CA ALA A 43 -3.92 6.36 -2.55
C ALA A 43 -2.82 5.74 -1.68
N LEU A 44 -2.29 4.57 -2.06
CA LEU A 44 -1.17 3.93 -1.35
C LEU A 44 0.12 4.77 -1.40
N LYS A 45 0.46 5.37 -2.55
CA LYS A 45 1.62 6.27 -2.67
C LYS A 45 1.48 7.49 -1.78
N THR A 46 0.28 8.07 -1.72
CA THR A 46 0.00 9.25 -0.88
C THR A 46 0.22 8.94 0.60
N ASP A 47 -0.10 7.71 1.02
CA ASP A 47 0.18 7.24 2.39
C ASP A 47 1.62 6.72 2.59
N GLY A 48 2.52 6.97 1.64
CA GLY A 48 3.95 6.69 1.76
C GLY A 48 4.36 5.25 1.44
N VAL A 49 3.48 4.46 0.82
CA VAL A 49 3.86 3.12 0.33
C VAL A 49 4.79 3.27 -0.88
N ARG A 50 5.99 2.67 -0.78
CA ARG A 50 6.96 2.64 -1.89
C ARG A 50 6.64 1.51 -2.85
N LEU A 51 5.98 1.85 -3.96
CA LEU A 51 5.72 0.93 -5.07
C LEU A 51 6.91 0.97 -6.04
N ILE A 52 7.65 -0.14 -6.17
CA ILE A 52 8.78 -0.23 -7.09
C ILE A 52 8.38 -1.13 -8.26
N ASN A 53 8.29 -0.54 -9.46
CA ASN A 53 7.98 -1.26 -10.70
C ASN A 53 6.64 -2.02 -10.67
N ILE A 54 5.62 -1.45 -10.01
CA ILE A 54 4.25 -1.98 -9.96
C ILE A 54 3.33 -0.96 -10.63
N GLY A 55 2.76 -1.31 -11.78
CA GLY A 55 1.76 -0.54 -12.51
C GLY A 55 0.36 -1.13 -12.38
N ALA A 56 -0.66 -0.34 -12.76
CA ALA A 56 -2.04 -0.80 -12.73
C ALA A 56 -2.30 -1.95 -13.71
N HIS A 57 -1.65 -1.93 -14.87
CA HIS A 57 -1.73 -2.97 -15.89
C HIS A 57 -1.29 -4.33 -15.35
N ASP A 58 -0.18 -4.37 -14.62
CA ASP A 58 0.37 -5.61 -14.04
C ASP A 58 -0.63 -6.32 -13.12
N ILE A 59 -1.44 -5.54 -12.39
CA ILE A 59 -2.47 -6.08 -11.49
C ILE A 59 -3.70 -6.55 -12.26
N VAL A 60 -4.11 -5.80 -13.30
CA VAL A 60 -5.27 -6.16 -14.13
C VAL A 60 -5.00 -7.43 -14.94
N GLU A 61 -3.80 -7.56 -15.50
CA GLU A 61 -3.34 -8.76 -16.22
C GLU A 61 -3.09 -9.97 -15.30
N GLY A 62 -2.99 -9.76 -13.99
CA GLY A 62 -2.81 -10.83 -13.03
C GLY A 62 -1.36 -11.30 -12.87
N ASN A 63 -0.37 -10.40 -13.05
CA ASN A 63 1.04 -10.73 -12.81
C ASN A 63 1.28 -11.05 -11.33
N LEU A 64 1.31 -12.34 -11.01
CA LEU A 64 1.39 -12.82 -9.63
C LEU A 64 2.61 -12.29 -8.87
N LYS A 65 3.77 -12.18 -9.53
CA LYS A 65 5.01 -11.68 -8.92
C LYS A 65 4.84 -10.24 -8.42
N LEU A 66 4.24 -9.39 -9.25
CA LEU A 66 4.03 -7.98 -8.91
C LEU A 66 2.87 -7.79 -7.92
N ILE A 67 1.83 -8.62 -8.00
CA ILE A 67 0.74 -8.64 -7.00
C ILE A 67 1.28 -9.02 -5.61
N LEU A 68 2.14 -10.05 -5.52
CA LEU A 68 2.78 -10.41 -4.25
C LEU A 68 3.70 -9.30 -3.74
N GLY A 69 4.44 -8.64 -4.63
CA GLY A 69 5.23 -7.45 -4.31
C GLY A 69 4.38 -6.30 -3.74
N LEU A 70 3.20 -6.06 -4.32
CA LEU A 70 2.25 -5.06 -3.82
C LEU A 70 1.77 -5.40 -2.41
N VAL A 71 1.35 -6.64 -2.18
CA VAL A 71 0.90 -7.11 -0.86
C VAL A 71 2.01 -6.96 0.17
N TRP A 72 3.25 -7.29 -0.19
CA TRP A 72 4.41 -7.08 0.68
C TRP A 72 4.61 -5.61 1.05
N CYS A 73 4.57 -4.68 0.07
CA CYS A 73 4.70 -3.26 0.33
C CYS A 73 3.60 -2.74 1.29
N ILE A 74 2.38 -3.24 1.15
CA ILE A 74 1.26 -2.92 2.05
C ILE A 74 1.55 -3.44 3.48
N ILE A 75 1.94 -4.71 3.63
CA ILE A 75 2.26 -5.30 4.94
C ILE A 75 3.39 -4.51 5.62
N GLN A 76 4.46 -4.22 4.89
CA GLN A 76 5.59 -3.43 5.40
C GLN A 76 5.13 -2.08 5.96
N ARG A 77 4.34 -1.31 5.19
CA ARG A 77 3.90 0.03 5.60
C ARG A 77 2.95 0.02 6.79
N TYR A 78 1.98 -0.89 6.81
CA TYR A 78 0.87 -0.86 7.78
C TYR A 78 1.08 -1.72 9.02
N GLN A 79 1.94 -2.74 8.97
CA GLN A 79 2.18 -3.61 10.12
C GLN A 79 3.55 -3.41 10.76
N ILE A 80 4.58 -3.07 9.98
CA ILE A 80 5.96 -2.96 10.47
C ILE A 80 6.32 -1.50 10.73
N ASP A 81 6.25 -0.65 9.69
CA ASP A 81 6.62 0.76 9.81
C ASP A 81 5.68 1.55 10.74
N SER A 82 4.39 1.16 10.81
CA SER A 82 3.41 1.82 11.68
C SER A 82 3.67 1.58 13.18
N GLN A 83 4.26 0.43 13.54
CA GLN A 83 4.61 0.09 14.92
C GLN A 83 5.93 0.73 15.35
N THR A 84 6.85 0.94 14.41
CA THR A 84 8.13 1.60 14.67
C THR A 84 8.08 3.06 14.25
N LYS A 85 7.48 3.93 15.08
CA LYS A 85 7.49 5.40 14.87
C LYS A 85 8.91 6.00 14.80
N LEU A 86 9.91 5.26 15.28
CA LEU A 86 11.32 5.62 15.22
C LEU A 86 12.05 4.64 14.28
N PRO A 87 12.86 5.15 13.33
CA PRO A 87 13.74 4.31 12.54
C PRO A 87 14.56 3.41 13.47
N ALA A 88 14.78 2.15 13.10
CA ALA A 88 15.51 1.18 13.91
C ALA A 88 16.86 1.72 14.44
N LYS A 89 17.55 2.54 13.63
CA LYS A 89 18.78 3.25 14.03
C LYS A 89 18.57 4.22 15.21
N LYS A 90 17.47 4.99 15.23
CA LYS A 90 17.15 5.92 16.31
C LYS A 90 16.75 5.17 17.58
N LEU A 91 16.01 4.07 17.46
CA LEU A 91 15.69 3.19 18.61
C LEU A 91 16.96 2.61 19.24
N LEU A 92 17.88 2.13 18.41
CA LEU A 92 19.16 1.60 18.87
C LEU A 92 19.99 2.68 19.58
N MET A 93 20.07 3.90 19.02
CA MET A 93 20.76 5.01 19.67
C MET A 93 20.14 5.37 21.02
N TYR A 94 18.81 5.48 21.08
CA TYR A 94 18.11 5.78 22.33
C TYR A 94 18.36 4.70 23.39
N TRP A 95 18.28 3.42 23.02
CA TRP A 95 18.54 2.32 23.93
C TRP A 95 19.97 2.35 24.48
N LEU A 96 20.97 2.60 23.63
CA LEU A 96 22.36 2.74 24.05
C LEU A 96 22.55 3.92 25.00
N GLN A 97 21.91 5.06 24.72
CA GLN A 97 21.95 6.22 25.62
C GLN A 97 21.36 5.90 27.01
N VAL A 98 20.21 5.23 27.07
CA VAL A 98 19.58 4.85 28.34
C VAL A 98 20.42 3.84 29.12
N ARG A 99 21.15 2.94 28.45
CA ARG A 99 21.90 1.84 29.07
C ARG A 99 23.33 2.21 29.48
N LEU A 100 23.95 3.18 28.80
CA LEU A 100 25.34 3.57 29.03
C LEU A 100 25.50 4.81 29.92
N TYR A 101 24.45 5.59 30.12
CA TYR A 101 24.49 6.86 30.87
C TYR A 101 23.57 6.89 32.12
N ASN A 102 23.00 5.74 32.51
CA ASN A 102 22.42 5.47 33.85
C ASN A 102 23.17 4.29 34.47
#